data_AF-A0AA49GJD2-F1
#
_entry.id   AF-A0AA49GJD2-F1
#
_cell.length_a   1.000
_cell.length_b   1.000
_cell.length_c   1.000
_cell.angle_alpha   90.00
_cell.angle_beta   90.00
_cell.angle_gamma   90.00
#
_symmetry.space_group_name_H-M   'P 1'
#
loop_
_entity.id
_entity.type
_entity.pdbx_description
1 polymer ?
#
loop_
_entity_poly.entity_id
_entity_poly.type
_entity_poly.pdbx_seq_one_letter_code
_entity_poly.pdbx_strand_id
1 'polypeptide(L)'
;MNNFSYTRAAAVEDAVDQIAQDPKAKFIAGGTNLLDLMKENVERPTMLIDITRIALNTIEPTEEGGLRLGALVTNADTAYHEEVEKRYPLLSHAILAGASSQLRNMATNGGNLMQRTRCYYFYDNATPCNKREPGSGCSALNGYNRIHAILGASPNCIATHPSDMCVALAALDATVQVQGKRGSRSIPFFDFHRLPEETPERDNNLNTDEIITSIDLPPNGFSENYSYLKVRDRASYAFAIVSVAAALELEDKKIKDVRLALGGVAHKPWRNLEAEELLRGKSATKKSFAEAAELILKGAQGYGDNTFKIELAKRSIVRALIQAKEMKS
;
A
#
# COMPACT_ATOMS: atom_id res chain seq x y z
N MET A 1 5.54 -2.67 -26.22
CA MET A 1 6.32 -3.60 -25.36
C MET A 1 7.63 -3.93 -26.06
N ASN A 2 8.73 -3.93 -25.33
CA ASN A 2 10.03 -4.40 -25.81
C ASN A 2 10.07 -5.93 -25.90
N ASN A 3 11.06 -6.47 -26.61
CA ASN A 3 11.40 -7.89 -26.53
C ASN A 3 12.06 -8.18 -25.18
N PHE A 4 11.74 -9.34 -24.59
CA PHE A 4 12.29 -9.84 -23.33
C PHE A 4 12.39 -11.36 -23.36
N SER A 5 13.33 -11.92 -22.60
CA SER A 5 13.35 -13.35 -22.30
C SER A 5 12.37 -13.69 -21.18
N TYR A 6 11.92 -14.94 -21.12
CA TYR A 6 11.02 -15.42 -20.08
C TYR A 6 11.55 -16.72 -19.50
N THR A 7 11.52 -16.81 -18.18
CA THR A 7 11.97 -17.97 -17.40
C THR A 7 10.98 -18.24 -16.28
N ARG A 8 11.01 -19.45 -15.74
CA ARG A 8 10.18 -19.88 -14.61
C ARG A 8 11.11 -20.28 -13.48
N ALA A 9 10.95 -19.64 -12.33
CA ALA A 9 11.67 -20.04 -11.13
C ALA A 9 11.01 -21.28 -10.51
N ALA A 10 11.82 -22.25 -10.10
CA ALA A 10 11.36 -23.47 -9.44
C ALA A 10 11.21 -23.30 -7.92
N ALA A 11 11.99 -22.39 -7.33
CA ALA A 11 12.05 -22.12 -5.89
C ALA A 11 12.44 -20.65 -5.64
N VAL A 12 12.40 -20.22 -4.38
CA VAL A 12 12.76 -18.85 -3.99
C VAL A 12 14.24 -18.57 -4.27
N GLU A 13 15.11 -19.53 -3.95
CA GLU A 13 16.56 -19.42 -4.16
C GLU A 13 16.89 -19.26 -5.65
N ASP A 14 16.22 -20.04 -6.50
CA ASP A 14 16.36 -19.97 -7.95
C ASP A 14 15.87 -18.61 -8.50
N ALA A 15 14.74 -18.10 -8.00
CA ALA A 15 14.26 -16.76 -8.36
C ALA A 15 15.27 -15.65 -7.98
N VAL A 16 15.84 -15.75 -6.77
CA VAL A 16 16.86 -14.82 -6.26
C VAL A 16 18.15 -14.91 -7.08
N ASP A 17 18.57 -16.12 -7.47
CA ASP A 17 19.75 -16.31 -8.31
C ASP A 17 19.56 -15.74 -9.72
N GLN A 18 18.39 -15.89 -10.30
CA GLN A 18 18.07 -15.35 -11.62
C GLN A 18 17.97 -13.80 -11.62
N ILE A 19 17.27 -13.21 -10.64
CA ILE A 19 17.13 -11.73 -10.59
C ILE A 19 18.48 -11.05 -10.33
N ALA A 20 19.38 -11.69 -9.58
CA ALA A 20 20.71 -11.14 -9.28
C ALA A 20 21.64 -11.09 -10.50
N GLN A 21 21.37 -11.88 -11.55
CA GLN A 21 22.19 -11.92 -12.77
C GLN A 21 21.91 -10.78 -13.73
N ASP A 22 20.73 -10.16 -13.64
CA ASP A 22 20.31 -9.11 -14.57
C ASP A 22 19.60 -7.97 -13.82
N PRO A 23 20.22 -6.79 -13.66
CA PRO A 23 19.64 -5.67 -12.93
C PRO A 23 18.38 -5.09 -13.60
N LYS A 24 18.09 -5.47 -14.85
CA LYS A 24 16.88 -5.09 -15.58
C LYS A 24 15.83 -6.21 -15.61
N ALA A 25 16.11 -7.39 -15.05
CA ALA A 25 15.09 -8.41 -14.89
C ALA A 25 14.01 -7.97 -13.89
N LYS A 26 12.81 -8.55 -14.03
CA LYS A 26 11.69 -8.33 -13.12
C LYS A 26 10.99 -9.65 -12.83
N PHE A 27 10.55 -9.82 -11.59
CA PHE A 27 9.59 -10.87 -11.26
C PHE A 27 8.22 -10.57 -11.87
N ILE A 28 7.54 -11.62 -12.34
CA ILE A 28 6.14 -11.55 -12.74
C ILE A 28 5.31 -12.55 -11.92
N ALA A 29 4.28 -12.02 -11.27
CA ALA A 29 3.23 -12.78 -10.61
C ALA A 29 1.92 -12.61 -11.39
N GLY A 30 0.91 -11.96 -10.81
CA GLY A 30 -0.38 -11.68 -11.46
C GLY A 30 -0.33 -10.81 -12.73
N GLY A 31 0.77 -10.10 -12.97
CA GLY A 31 0.98 -9.25 -14.15
C GLY A 31 0.09 -7.99 -14.22
N THR A 32 -0.85 -7.79 -13.30
CA THR A 32 -1.90 -6.75 -13.36
C THR A 32 -1.38 -5.31 -13.28
N ASN A 33 -0.14 -5.09 -12.84
CA ASN A 33 0.52 -3.79 -12.94
C ASN A 33 1.77 -3.82 -13.84
N LEU A 34 2.61 -4.86 -13.75
CA LEU A 34 3.84 -4.93 -14.55
C LEU A 34 3.54 -4.97 -16.06
N LEU A 35 2.60 -5.80 -16.51
CA LEU A 35 2.29 -5.90 -17.95
C LEU A 35 1.62 -4.63 -18.49
N ASP A 36 0.86 -3.92 -17.65
CA ASP A 36 0.30 -2.60 -17.95
C ASP A 36 1.43 -1.59 -18.22
N LEU A 37 2.38 -1.47 -17.28
CA LEU A 37 3.54 -0.58 -17.43
C LEU A 37 4.45 -0.94 -18.60
N MET A 38 4.55 -2.23 -18.95
CA MET A 38 5.30 -2.67 -20.14
C MET A 38 4.61 -2.26 -21.44
N LYS A 39 3.28 -2.33 -21.50
CA LYS A 39 2.49 -1.87 -22.66
C LYS A 39 2.63 -0.38 -22.87
N GLU A 40 2.59 0.37 -21.77
CA GLU A 40 2.83 1.81 -21.71
C GLU A 40 4.32 2.17 -21.85
N ASN A 41 5.20 1.18 -22.05
CA ASN A 41 6.62 1.35 -22.32
C ASN A 41 7.40 2.09 -21.20
N VAL A 42 6.84 2.10 -20.00
CA VAL A 42 7.41 2.64 -18.76
C VAL A 42 8.39 1.64 -18.15
N GLU A 43 7.97 0.37 -18.05
CA GLU A 43 8.85 -0.74 -17.64
C GLU A 43 9.37 -1.45 -18.87
N ARG A 44 10.69 -1.65 -18.95
CA ARG A 44 11.35 -2.30 -20.09
C ARG A 44 12.31 -3.40 -19.61
N PRO A 45 11.80 -4.44 -18.94
CA PRO A 45 12.65 -5.50 -18.44
C PRO A 45 13.28 -6.27 -19.61
N THR A 46 14.53 -6.68 -19.43
CA THR A 46 15.25 -7.58 -20.34
C THR A 46 14.79 -9.03 -20.18
N MET A 47 14.33 -9.39 -18.99
CA MET A 47 13.85 -10.72 -18.62
C MET A 47 12.66 -10.64 -17.66
N LEU A 48 11.68 -11.50 -17.86
CA LEU A 48 10.63 -11.78 -16.89
C LEU A 48 10.85 -13.14 -16.22
N ILE A 49 10.92 -13.13 -14.90
CA ILE A 49 11.05 -14.33 -14.07
C ILE A 49 9.69 -14.63 -13.46
N ASP A 50 9.02 -15.65 -13.98
CA ASP A 50 7.73 -16.09 -13.46
C ASP A 50 7.90 -16.83 -12.14
N ILE A 51 7.28 -16.28 -11.10
CA ILE A 51 7.31 -16.81 -9.75
C ILE A 51 6.01 -17.51 -9.35
N THR A 52 4.99 -17.54 -10.21
CA THR A 52 3.63 -18.02 -9.89
C THR A 52 3.53 -19.49 -9.45
N ARG A 53 4.60 -20.27 -9.64
CA ARG A 53 4.69 -21.69 -9.28
C ARG A 53 5.46 -21.98 -8.00
N ILE A 54 6.09 -20.97 -7.40
CA ILE A 54 6.77 -21.11 -6.12
C ILE A 54 5.71 -21.27 -5.03
N ALA A 55 5.95 -22.14 -4.05
CA ALA A 55 5.05 -22.40 -2.92
C ALA A 55 5.02 -21.25 -1.90
N LEU A 56 4.50 -20.08 -2.32
CA LEU A 56 4.26 -18.90 -1.48
C LEU A 56 2.78 -18.49 -1.50
N ASN A 57 1.89 -19.47 -1.66
CA ASN A 57 0.45 -19.29 -1.90
C ASN A 57 -0.41 -19.84 -0.75
N THR A 58 0.14 -19.91 0.47
CA THR A 58 -0.60 -20.32 1.67
C THR A 58 -0.85 -19.15 2.63
N ILE A 59 -1.86 -19.29 3.48
CA ILE A 59 -2.14 -18.43 4.63
C ILE A 59 -2.10 -19.31 5.87
N GLU A 60 -1.23 -18.98 6.83
CA GLU A 60 -0.92 -19.86 7.96
C GLU A 60 -0.76 -19.05 9.26
N PRO A 61 -1.10 -19.60 10.43
CA PRO A 61 -0.79 -18.96 11.72
C PRO A 61 0.72 -18.77 11.92
N THR A 62 1.12 -17.70 12.61
CA THR A 62 2.53 -17.54 13.06
C THR A 62 2.70 -18.05 14.49
N GLU A 63 3.94 -18.34 14.90
CA GLU A 63 4.27 -18.79 16.26
C GLU A 63 3.89 -17.74 17.33
N GLU A 64 3.95 -16.45 16.97
CA GLU A 64 3.59 -15.33 17.83
C GLU A 64 2.07 -15.16 17.98
N GLY A 65 1.26 -15.98 17.31
CA GLY A 65 -0.19 -15.90 17.31
C GLY A 65 -0.76 -14.95 16.24
N GLY A 66 0.06 -14.55 15.26
CA GLY A 66 -0.35 -13.74 14.12
C GLY A 66 -0.92 -14.57 12.96
N LEU A 67 -0.82 -14.00 11.76
CA LEU A 67 -1.17 -14.68 10.51
C LEU A 67 -0.17 -14.31 9.40
N ARG A 68 0.43 -15.31 8.77
CA ARG A 68 1.34 -15.17 7.63
C ARG A 68 0.56 -15.29 6.33
N LEU A 69 0.65 -14.26 5.50
CA LEU A 69 0.08 -14.21 4.17
C LEU A 69 1.17 -14.46 3.13
N GLY A 70 1.13 -15.58 2.43
CA GLY A 70 2.05 -15.85 1.34
C GLY A 70 2.01 -14.78 0.24
N ALA A 71 3.16 -14.42 -0.32
CA ALA A 71 3.29 -13.35 -1.31
C ALA A 71 2.56 -13.65 -2.64
N LEU A 72 2.28 -14.92 -2.94
CA LEU A 72 1.59 -15.38 -4.14
C LEU A 72 0.13 -15.76 -3.91
N VAL A 73 -0.39 -15.64 -2.68
CA VAL A 73 -1.83 -15.70 -2.45
C VAL A 73 -2.48 -14.55 -3.21
N THR A 74 -3.57 -14.83 -3.92
CA THR A 74 -4.29 -13.79 -4.65
C THR A 74 -4.97 -12.84 -3.67
N ASN A 75 -5.24 -11.62 -4.11
CA ASN A 75 -5.95 -10.65 -3.30
C ASN A 75 -7.39 -11.12 -3.02
N ALA A 76 -8.02 -11.80 -3.98
CA ALA A 76 -9.34 -12.40 -3.76
C ALA A 76 -9.28 -13.46 -2.66
N ASP A 77 -8.36 -14.43 -2.76
CA ASP A 77 -8.23 -15.51 -1.77
C ASP A 77 -7.86 -14.95 -0.40
N THR A 78 -7.01 -13.94 -0.33
CA THR A 78 -6.66 -13.27 0.93
C THR A 78 -7.87 -12.57 1.56
N ALA A 79 -8.66 -11.84 0.76
CA ALA A 79 -9.80 -11.10 1.28
C ALA A 79 -10.93 -12.00 1.78
N TYR A 80 -11.12 -13.17 1.16
CA TYR A 80 -12.15 -14.15 1.50
C TYR A 80 -11.63 -15.32 2.36
N HIS A 81 -10.38 -15.25 2.84
CA HIS A 81 -9.86 -16.28 3.74
C HIS A 81 -10.54 -16.15 5.11
N GLU A 82 -11.05 -17.25 5.67
CA GLU A 82 -11.82 -17.27 6.91
C GLU A 82 -11.10 -16.55 8.06
N GLU A 83 -9.82 -16.87 8.28
CA GLU A 83 -9.03 -16.20 9.33
C GLU A 83 -8.81 -14.71 9.07
N VAL A 84 -8.76 -14.26 7.81
CA VAL A 84 -8.60 -12.84 7.47
C VAL A 84 -9.91 -12.10 7.71
N GLU A 85 -11.05 -12.65 7.28
CA GLU A 85 -12.36 -12.06 7.52
C GLU A 85 -12.68 -11.99 9.01
N LYS A 86 -12.36 -13.04 9.76
CA LYS A 86 -12.66 -13.12 11.19
C LYS A 86 -11.74 -12.26 12.04
N ARG A 87 -10.43 -12.30 11.78
CA ARG A 87 -9.43 -11.68 12.67
C ARG A 87 -8.91 -10.35 12.16
N TYR A 88 -8.87 -10.13 10.86
CA TYR A 88 -8.30 -8.93 10.22
C TYR A 88 -9.26 -8.30 9.20
N PRO A 89 -10.53 -8.06 9.55
CA PRO A 89 -11.53 -7.62 8.58
C PRO A 89 -11.22 -6.24 7.96
N LEU A 90 -10.45 -5.39 8.65
CA LEU A 90 -9.91 -4.15 8.08
C LEU A 90 -9.12 -4.40 6.79
N LEU A 91 -8.31 -5.47 6.73
CA LEU A 91 -7.54 -5.86 5.56
C LEU A 91 -8.44 -6.38 4.45
N SER A 92 -9.39 -7.26 4.77
CA SER A 92 -10.37 -7.78 3.82
C SER A 92 -11.14 -6.63 3.13
N HIS A 93 -11.71 -5.72 3.93
CA HIS A 93 -12.46 -4.58 3.41
C HIS A 93 -11.62 -3.66 2.53
N ALA A 94 -10.35 -3.43 2.88
CA ALA A 94 -9.43 -2.64 2.06
C ALA A 94 -9.17 -3.28 0.70
N ILE A 95 -8.95 -4.59 0.66
CA ILE A 95 -8.75 -5.33 -0.58
C ILE A 95 -10.01 -5.28 -1.45
N LEU A 96 -11.19 -5.54 -0.88
CA LEU A 96 -12.46 -5.56 -1.61
C LEU A 96 -12.88 -4.18 -2.14
N ALA A 97 -12.44 -3.10 -1.49
CA ALA A 97 -12.64 -1.73 -1.97
C ALA A 97 -11.79 -1.38 -3.21
N GLY A 98 -10.74 -2.14 -3.50
CA GLY A 98 -9.80 -1.93 -4.59
C GLY A 98 -10.13 -2.70 -5.86
N ALA A 99 -9.84 -2.09 -7.02
CA ALA A 99 -9.91 -2.72 -8.35
C ALA A 99 -11.28 -3.37 -8.71
N SER A 100 -11.25 -4.35 -9.60
CA SER A 100 -12.37 -5.22 -9.98
C SER A 100 -12.13 -6.65 -9.48
N SER A 101 -13.14 -7.51 -9.48
CA SER A 101 -12.99 -8.91 -9.06
C SER A 101 -11.98 -9.66 -9.91
N GLN A 102 -11.98 -9.45 -11.23
CA GLN A 102 -11.02 -10.08 -12.15
C GLN A 102 -9.58 -9.68 -11.84
N LEU A 103 -9.35 -8.40 -11.52
CA LEU A 103 -8.02 -7.94 -11.11
C LEU A 103 -7.63 -8.53 -9.76
N ARG A 104 -8.54 -8.67 -8.81
CA ARG A 104 -8.26 -9.29 -7.50
C ARG A 104 -7.96 -10.78 -7.59
N ASN A 105 -8.58 -11.49 -8.54
CA ASN A 105 -8.30 -12.90 -8.79
C ASN A 105 -6.89 -13.12 -9.39
N MET A 106 -6.28 -12.08 -9.98
CA MET A 106 -4.96 -12.17 -10.59
C MET A 106 -3.88 -11.53 -9.72
N ALA A 107 -4.17 -10.38 -9.10
CA ALA A 107 -3.22 -9.66 -8.26
C ALA A 107 -2.85 -10.50 -7.03
N THR A 108 -1.56 -10.60 -6.73
CA THR A 108 -1.06 -11.31 -5.55
C THR A 108 -0.72 -10.34 -4.43
N ASN A 109 -0.55 -10.83 -3.21
CA ASN A 109 -0.17 -10.01 -2.05
C ASN A 109 1.15 -9.26 -2.29
N GLY A 110 2.21 -9.96 -2.69
CA GLY A 110 3.51 -9.33 -2.99
C GLY A 110 3.43 -8.37 -4.17
N GLY A 111 2.67 -8.72 -5.23
CA GLY A 111 2.47 -7.84 -6.38
C GLY A 111 1.70 -6.55 -6.04
N ASN A 112 0.76 -6.61 -5.08
CA ASN A 112 -0.02 -5.46 -4.65
C ASN A 112 0.85 -4.43 -3.90
N LEU A 113 1.78 -4.88 -3.05
CA LEU A 113 2.79 -4.05 -2.39
C LEU A 113 3.68 -3.30 -3.37
N MET A 114 3.94 -3.90 -4.53
CA MET A 114 4.86 -3.41 -5.55
C MET A 114 4.20 -2.59 -6.66
N GLN A 115 2.89 -2.31 -6.55
CA GLN A 115 2.20 -1.56 -7.59
C GLN A 115 2.68 -0.10 -7.66
N ARG A 116 2.88 0.41 -8.87
CA ARG A 116 3.38 1.77 -9.07
C ARG A 116 2.25 2.81 -9.12
N THR A 117 2.63 4.07 -8.96
CA THR A 117 1.72 5.22 -8.95
C THR A 117 0.85 5.32 -10.19
N ARG A 118 -0.30 6.02 -10.09
CA ARG A 118 -1.23 6.30 -11.20
C ARG A 118 -1.11 7.73 -11.73
N CYS A 119 0.02 8.39 -11.45
CA CYS A 119 0.33 9.70 -12.01
C CYS A 119 0.26 9.66 -13.55
N TYR A 120 -0.50 10.57 -14.15
CA TYR A 120 -0.69 10.63 -15.60
C TYR A 120 0.64 10.83 -16.33
N TYR A 121 1.50 11.70 -15.80
CA TYR A 121 2.82 12.00 -16.35
C TYR A 121 3.84 10.87 -16.19
N PHE A 122 3.66 10.01 -15.18
CA PHE A 122 4.49 8.82 -15.03
C PHE A 122 4.20 7.80 -16.14
N TYR A 123 2.92 7.66 -16.51
CA TYR A 123 2.47 6.80 -17.60
C TYR A 123 2.78 7.37 -18.99
N ASP A 124 2.66 8.69 -19.17
CA ASP A 124 2.99 9.34 -20.44
C ASP A 124 4.50 9.58 -20.59
N ASN A 125 5.13 8.77 -21.44
CA ASN A 125 6.56 8.83 -21.73
C ASN A 125 7.02 10.11 -22.43
N ALA A 126 6.12 10.92 -22.98
CA ALA A 126 6.46 12.20 -23.59
C ALA A 126 6.71 13.32 -22.57
N THR A 127 6.40 13.08 -21.29
CA THR A 127 6.41 14.14 -20.25
C THR A 127 7.56 13.96 -19.24
N PRO A 128 8.23 15.03 -18.79
CA PRO A 128 9.22 14.98 -17.71
C PRO A 128 8.76 14.26 -16.44
N CYS A 129 9.53 13.27 -15.98
CA CYS A 129 9.20 12.50 -14.77
C CYS A 129 10.45 11.90 -14.08
N ASN A 130 10.91 12.52 -12.99
CA ASN A 130 12.04 12.07 -12.17
C ASN A 130 11.89 10.61 -11.69
N LYS A 131 10.67 10.14 -11.43
CA LYS A 131 10.40 8.75 -11.02
C LYS A 131 10.67 7.72 -12.13
N ARG A 132 10.63 8.14 -13.40
CA ARG A 132 10.91 7.29 -14.57
C ARG A 132 12.33 7.52 -15.08
N GLU A 133 12.76 8.78 -15.14
CA GLU A 133 14.08 9.21 -15.59
C GLU A 133 14.61 10.30 -14.63
N PRO A 134 15.49 9.94 -13.69
CA PRO A 134 16.03 10.88 -12.70
C PRO A 134 16.65 12.12 -13.35
N GLY A 135 16.30 13.31 -12.83
CA GLY A 135 16.79 14.60 -13.33
C GLY A 135 15.96 15.20 -14.48
N SER A 136 15.00 14.48 -15.04
CA SER A 136 14.14 15.01 -16.12
C SER A 136 13.16 16.09 -15.65
N GLY A 137 12.81 16.12 -14.35
CA GLY A 137 11.84 17.04 -13.75
C GLY A 137 10.52 16.37 -13.38
N CYS A 138 9.58 17.13 -12.80
CA CYS A 138 8.26 16.62 -12.39
C CYS A 138 7.14 17.44 -13.03
N SER A 139 6.58 16.96 -14.15
CA SER A 139 5.46 17.64 -14.83
C SER A 139 4.21 17.81 -13.97
N ALA A 140 4.00 16.95 -12.97
CA ALA A 140 2.84 17.03 -12.09
C ALA A 140 2.83 18.31 -11.22
N LEU A 141 3.99 18.87 -10.86
CA LEU A 141 4.04 20.03 -9.96
C LEU A 141 3.29 21.25 -10.49
N ASN A 142 3.46 21.53 -11.78
CA ASN A 142 2.85 22.67 -12.48
C ASN A 142 1.77 22.24 -13.49
N GLY A 143 1.40 20.95 -13.47
CA GLY A 143 0.40 20.36 -14.34
C GLY A 143 -0.88 19.99 -13.59
N TYR A 144 -1.65 19.07 -14.15
CA TYR A 144 -2.87 18.56 -13.53
C TYR A 144 -2.53 17.62 -12.36
N ASN A 145 -2.74 18.10 -11.14
CA ASN A 145 -2.27 17.41 -9.95
C ASN A 145 -3.36 16.91 -9.00
N ARG A 146 -4.64 16.94 -9.40
CA ARG A 146 -5.79 16.57 -8.56
C ARG A 146 -5.63 15.29 -7.72
N ILE A 147 -5.03 14.23 -8.29
CA ILE A 147 -4.88 12.93 -7.63
C ILE A 147 -3.57 12.77 -6.82
N HIS A 148 -2.71 13.78 -6.81
CA HIS A 148 -1.36 13.74 -6.24
C HIS A 148 -1.34 13.97 -4.73
N ALA A 149 -0.16 13.80 -4.14
CA ALA A 149 0.08 13.83 -2.72
C ALA A 149 -0.07 15.23 -2.13
N ILE A 150 -0.53 15.27 -0.89
CA ILE A 150 -0.57 16.47 -0.04
C ILE A 150 0.33 16.34 1.19
N LEU A 151 0.92 15.16 1.41
CA LEU A 151 1.76 14.81 2.55
C LEU A 151 3.02 14.08 2.06
N GLY A 152 4.16 14.38 2.69
CA GLY A 152 5.43 13.68 2.43
C GLY A 152 5.94 13.79 0.99
N ALA A 153 5.48 14.77 0.22
CA ALA A 153 5.96 15.01 -1.13
C ALA A 153 7.30 15.75 -1.13
N SER A 154 7.98 15.79 -2.28
CA SER A 154 9.20 16.58 -2.48
C SER A 154 9.13 17.38 -3.77
N PRO A 155 10.04 18.36 -3.99
CA PRO A 155 10.19 19.02 -5.28
C PRO A 155 10.50 18.05 -6.44
N ASN A 156 10.97 16.83 -6.13
CA ASN A 156 11.27 15.83 -7.15
C ASN A 156 10.05 15.01 -7.54
N CYS A 157 9.07 14.81 -6.65
CA CYS A 157 7.87 14.03 -6.95
C CYS A 157 6.73 14.28 -5.97
N ILE A 158 5.51 14.42 -6.50
CA ILE A 158 4.25 14.52 -5.73
C ILE A 158 3.35 13.30 -5.95
N ALA A 159 3.87 12.18 -6.43
CA ALA A 159 3.09 10.96 -6.69
C ALA A 159 2.53 10.33 -5.41
N THR A 160 1.41 9.62 -5.53
CA THR A 160 0.81 8.84 -4.44
C THR A 160 1.01 7.34 -4.62
N HIS A 161 1.06 6.59 -3.52
CA HIS A 161 0.90 5.14 -3.55
C HIS A 161 -0.59 4.78 -3.68
N PRO A 162 -0.99 3.96 -4.67
CA PRO A 162 -2.41 3.77 -4.96
C PRO A 162 -3.07 2.57 -4.26
N SER A 163 -2.29 1.73 -3.58
CA SER A 163 -2.81 0.51 -2.95
C SER A 163 -3.71 0.79 -1.76
N ASP A 164 -4.92 0.24 -1.78
CA ASP A 164 -5.80 0.20 -0.61
C ASP A 164 -5.31 -0.82 0.43
N MET A 165 -4.83 -1.99 -0.01
CA MET A 165 -4.29 -3.06 0.85
C MET A 165 -3.12 -2.56 1.71
N CYS A 166 -2.18 -1.81 1.12
CA CYS A 166 -1.04 -1.28 1.85
C CYS A 166 -1.46 -0.31 2.96
N VAL A 167 -2.60 0.38 2.84
CA VAL A 167 -3.10 1.27 3.90
C VAL A 167 -3.55 0.45 5.11
N ALA A 168 -4.27 -0.64 4.89
CA ALA A 168 -4.66 -1.54 5.98
C ALA A 168 -3.45 -2.23 6.61
N LEU A 169 -2.47 -2.70 5.81
CA LEU A 169 -1.25 -3.32 6.34
C LEU A 169 -0.39 -2.36 7.16
N ALA A 170 -0.32 -1.08 6.74
CA ALA A 170 0.38 -0.07 7.53
C ALA A 170 -0.32 0.20 8.87
N ALA A 171 -1.65 0.30 8.87
CA ALA A 171 -2.43 0.44 10.10
C ALA A 171 -2.25 -0.77 11.02
N LEU A 172 -2.34 -1.98 10.47
CA LEU A 172 -2.17 -3.24 11.19
C LEU A 172 -0.73 -3.55 11.59
N ASP A 173 0.23 -2.66 11.31
CA ASP A 173 1.63 -2.84 11.73
C ASP A 173 2.25 -4.15 11.23
N ALA A 174 1.90 -4.52 9.98
CA ALA A 174 2.39 -5.75 9.37
C ALA A 174 3.92 -5.76 9.23
N THR A 175 4.49 -6.93 8.96
CA THR A 175 5.91 -7.10 8.64
C THR A 175 6.06 -7.82 7.32
N VAL A 176 6.89 -7.28 6.42
CA VAL A 176 7.18 -7.90 5.12
C VAL A 176 8.39 -8.81 5.27
N GLN A 177 8.23 -10.08 4.92
CA GLN A 177 9.32 -11.04 4.88
C GLN A 177 9.92 -11.08 3.48
N VAL A 178 11.25 -10.97 3.41
CA VAL A 178 11.97 -10.91 2.14
C VAL A 178 13.19 -11.83 2.16
N GLN A 179 13.55 -12.34 1.00
CA GLN A 179 14.74 -13.18 0.80
C GLN A 179 15.56 -12.62 -0.36
N GLY A 180 16.88 -12.56 -0.20
CA GLY A 180 17.81 -12.20 -1.27
C GLY A 180 19.13 -12.94 -1.15
N LYS A 181 20.15 -12.56 -1.93
CA LYS A 181 21.45 -13.26 -1.93
C LYS A 181 22.18 -13.21 -0.58
N ARG A 182 21.85 -12.23 0.26
CA ARG A 182 22.40 -12.06 1.62
C ARG A 182 21.61 -12.82 2.70
N GLY A 183 20.62 -13.61 2.30
CA GLY A 183 19.72 -14.33 3.20
C GLY A 183 18.36 -13.64 3.37
N SER A 184 17.62 -14.10 4.37
CA SER A 184 16.28 -13.58 4.69
C SER A 184 16.34 -12.44 5.69
N ARG A 185 15.42 -11.48 5.56
CA ARG A 185 15.22 -10.42 6.54
C ARG A 185 13.76 -10.01 6.60
N SER A 186 13.41 -9.32 7.68
CA SER A 186 12.09 -8.76 7.89
C SER A 186 12.14 -7.23 7.76
N ILE A 187 11.09 -6.63 7.22
CA ILE A 187 10.95 -5.18 7.07
C ILE A 187 9.62 -4.76 7.70
N PRO A 188 9.61 -3.96 8.77
CA PRO A 188 8.37 -3.37 9.27
C PRO A 188 7.62 -2.67 8.14
N PHE A 189 6.30 -2.86 8.04
CA PHE A 189 5.54 -2.28 6.93
C PHE A 189 5.62 -0.74 6.93
N PHE A 190 5.75 -0.14 8.13
CA PHE A 190 6.01 1.28 8.29
C PHE A 190 7.25 1.72 7.51
N ASP A 191 8.29 0.89 7.38
CA ASP A 191 9.54 1.20 6.69
C ASP A 191 9.63 0.60 5.28
N PHE A 192 8.64 -0.17 4.83
CA PHE A 192 8.71 -0.85 3.53
C PHE A 192 8.70 0.15 2.36
N HIS A 193 7.68 1.01 2.29
CA HIS A 193 7.59 2.08 1.28
C HIS A 193 8.31 3.35 1.74
N ARG A 194 8.90 4.06 0.78
CA ARG A 194 9.70 5.26 1.02
C ARG A 194 8.95 6.54 0.66
N LEU A 195 9.37 7.65 1.25
CA LEU A 195 9.07 8.98 0.71
C LEU A 195 9.98 9.25 -0.49
N PRO A 196 9.59 10.13 -1.43
CA PRO A 196 10.34 10.31 -2.67
C PRO A 196 11.70 10.96 -2.45
N GLU A 197 11.79 11.91 -1.51
CA GLU A 197 13.03 12.66 -1.21
C GLU A 197 13.72 13.11 -2.51
N GLU A 198 14.99 12.75 -2.69
CA GLU A 198 15.77 13.00 -3.90
C GLU A 198 15.78 11.80 -4.89
N THR A 199 15.21 10.66 -4.52
CA THR A 199 15.26 9.40 -5.29
C THR A 199 13.87 8.82 -5.58
N PRO A 200 12.97 9.57 -6.24
CA PRO A 200 11.60 9.14 -6.46
C PRO A 200 11.47 7.92 -7.37
N GLU A 201 12.51 7.52 -8.09
CA GLU A 201 12.54 6.26 -8.85
C GLU A 201 12.51 5.02 -7.95
N ARG A 202 12.80 5.16 -6.64
CA ARG A 202 12.76 4.09 -5.64
C ARG A 202 11.50 4.16 -4.77
N ASP A 203 10.53 3.30 -5.05
CA ASP A 203 9.24 3.27 -4.33
C ASP A 203 9.33 2.61 -2.92
N ASN A 204 10.32 1.75 -2.69
CA ASN A 204 10.44 0.93 -1.46
C ASN A 204 11.91 0.62 -1.08
N ASN A 205 12.07 -0.02 0.08
CA ASN A 205 13.35 -0.40 0.69
C ASN A 205 13.78 -1.86 0.38
N LEU A 206 13.25 -2.48 -0.69
CA LEU A 206 13.81 -3.72 -1.22
C LEU A 206 15.14 -3.46 -1.91
N ASN A 207 16.05 -4.42 -1.77
CA ASN A 207 17.21 -4.50 -2.63
C ASN A 207 16.82 -5.11 -3.98
N THR A 208 17.61 -4.84 -5.01
CA THR A 208 17.34 -5.29 -6.38
C THR A 208 17.41 -6.82 -6.52
N ASP A 209 18.05 -7.50 -5.57
CA ASP A 209 18.24 -8.94 -5.49
C ASP A 209 17.26 -9.64 -4.52
N GLU A 210 16.18 -8.96 -4.09
CA GLU A 210 15.23 -9.47 -3.10
C GLU A 210 13.85 -9.80 -3.68
N ILE A 211 13.25 -10.84 -3.14
CA ILE A 211 11.86 -11.26 -3.37
C ILE A 211 11.08 -11.20 -2.05
N ILE A 212 9.83 -10.73 -2.12
CA ILE A 212 8.89 -10.80 -1.00
C ILE A 212 8.37 -12.25 -0.92
N THR A 213 8.52 -12.88 0.25
CA THR A 213 8.07 -14.26 0.47
C THR A 213 6.71 -14.31 1.18
N SER A 214 6.51 -13.44 2.17
CA SER A 214 5.24 -13.33 2.89
C SER A 214 5.04 -11.96 3.55
N ILE A 215 3.84 -11.76 4.11
CA ILE A 215 3.47 -10.62 4.95
C ILE A 215 2.92 -11.19 6.25
N ASP A 216 3.54 -10.86 7.37
CA ASP A 216 3.13 -11.34 8.69
C ASP A 216 2.30 -10.25 9.38
N LEU A 217 1.09 -10.63 9.81
CA LEU A 217 0.17 -9.80 10.58
C LEU A 217 0.35 -10.06 12.08
N PRO A 218 0.24 -9.05 12.96
CA PRO A 218 0.39 -9.24 14.39
C PRO A 218 -0.81 -9.97 15.01
N PRO A 219 -0.73 -10.43 16.28
CA PRO A 219 -1.82 -11.18 16.90
C PRO A 219 -3.14 -10.41 17.01
N ASN A 220 -3.08 -9.11 17.31
CA ASN A 220 -4.26 -8.25 17.37
C ASN A 220 -4.63 -7.70 15.98
N GLY A 221 -5.75 -8.17 15.42
CA GLY A 221 -6.25 -7.74 14.12
C GLY A 221 -7.46 -6.79 14.16
N PHE A 222 -7.91 -6.38 15.34
CA PHE A 222 -9.01 -5.44 15.55
C PHE A 222 -10.34 -5.87 14.88
N SER A 223 -10.81 -7.07 15.20
CA SER A 223 -12.04 -7.64 14.62
C SER A 223 -13.34 -6.92 15.00
N GLU A 224 -13.37 -6.24 16.16
CA GLU A 224 -14.61 -5.67 16.71
C GLU A 224 -14.91 -4.25 16.19
N ASN A 225 -13.91 -3.37 16.18
CA ASN A 225 -14.12 -1.95 15.86
C ASN A 225 -13.14 -1.49 14.78
N TYR A 226 -13.58 -1.55 13.52
CA TYR A 226 -12.76 -1.18 12.37
C TYR A 226 -13.58 -0.48 11.28
N SER A 227 -12.92 0.24 10.39
CA SER A 227 -13.54 0.77 9.18
C SER A 227 -12.48 1.03 8.13
N TYR A 228 -12.77 0.61 6.90
CA TYR A 228 -12.04 1.05 5.72
C TYR A 228 -12.92 1.99 4.90
N LEU A 229 -12.68 3.29 4.99
CA LEU A 229 -13.39 4.30 4.23
C LEU A 229 -12.60 4.65 2.96
N LYS A 230 -13.21 4.49 1.79
CA LYS A 230 -12.63 4.91 0.51
C LYS A 230 -13.48 5.96 -0.18
N VAL A 231 -12.95 7.16 -0.34
CA VAL A 231 -13.59 8.25 -1.08
C VAL A 231 -13.03 8.29 -2.52
N ARG A 232 -13.95 8.28 -3.49
CA ARG A 232 -13.66 8.22 -4.92
C ARG A 232 -14.78 8.88 -5.72
N ASP A 233 -14.47 9.35 -6.93
CA ASP A 233 -15.43 10.09 -7.77
C ASP A 233 -16.58 9.21 -8.31
N ARG A 234 -16.34 7.90 -8.47
CA ARG A 234 -17.35 6.92 -8.90
C ARG A 234 -17.46 5.74 -7.93
N ALA A 235 -18.63 5.12 -7.88
CA ALA A 235 -18.99 4.15 -6.84
C ALA A 235 -18.08 2.92 -6.73
N SER A 236 -17.47 2.46 -7.84
CA SER A 236 -16.56 1.32 -7.88
C SER A 236 -15.51 1.46 -8.98
N TYR A 237 -14.53 0.55 -8.99
CA TYR A 237 -13.46 0.48 -9.99
C TYR A 237 -12.70 1.80 -10.17
N ALA A 238 -12.40 2.48 -9.07
CA ALA A 238 -11.56 3.67 -9.05
C ALA A 238 -10.62 3.65 -7.85
N PHE A 239 -9.44 4.24 -8.02
CA PHE A 239 -8.49 4.49 -6.94
C PHE A 239 -9.05 5.52 -5.95
N ALA A 240 -8.51 5.52 -4.73
CA ALA A 240 -8.90 6.47 -3.71
C ALA A 240 -8.42 7.89 -4.06
N ILE A 241 -9.30 8.87 -3.92
CA ILE A 241 -8.88 10.27 -3.77
C ILE A 241 -8.29 10.45 -2.36
N VAL A 242 -9.01 9.93 -1.37
CA VAL A 242 -8.55 9.73 0.01
C VAL A 242 -9.14 8.41 0.49
N SER A 243 -8.37 7.60 1.20
CA SER A 243 -8.90 6.50 2.01
C SER A 243 -8.36 6.54 3.44
N VAL A 244 -9.08 5.92 4.36
CA VAL A 244 -8.72 5.84 5.78
C VAL A 244 -8.97 4.41 6.24
N ALA A 245 -7.91 3.76 6.72
CA ALA A 245 -8.00 2.55 7.52
C ALA A 245 -7.97 2.96 8.99
N ALA A 246 -9.05 2.67 9.72
CA ALA A 246 -9.18 2.97 11.14
C ALA A 246 -9.56 1.69 11.90
N ALA A 247 -8.87 1.43 13.00
CA ALA A 247 -9.19 0.35 13.92
C ALA A 247 -9.05 0.83 15.36
N LEU A 248 -9.91 0.35 16.24
CA LEU A 248 -10.02 0.76 17.64
C LEU A 248 -10.11 -0.47 18.55
N GLU A 249 -9.50 -0.38 19.71
CA GLU A 249 -9.81 -1.24 20.85
C GLU A 249 -10.41 -0.34 21.94
N LEU A 250 -11.60 -0.65 22.42
CA LEU A 250 -12.33 0.16 23.38
C LEU A 250 -12.42 -0.54 24.74
N GLU A 251 -12.14 0.19 25.81
CA GLU A 251 -12.31 -0.25 27.19
C GLU A 251 -13.02 0.87 27.97
N ASP A 252 -14.16 0.57 28.59
CA ASP A 252 -14.97 1.55 29.33
C ASP A 252 -15.23 2.88 28.60
N LYS A 253 -15.54 2.80 27.30
CA LYS A 253 -15.78 3.93 26.38
C LYS A 253 -14.54 4.81 26.10
N LYS A 254 -13.36 4.40 26.55
CA LYS A 254 -12.07 4.99 26.20
C LYS A 254 -11.38 4.16 25.13
N ILE A 255 -10.50 4.81 24.38
CA ILE A 255 -9.67 4.17 23.36
C ILE A 255 -8.47 3.57 24.08
N LYS A 256 -8.40 2.23 24.16
CA LYS A 256 -7.25 1.50 24.69
C LYS A 256 -6.13 1.43 23.64
N ASP A 257 -6.49 1.08 22.42
CA ASP A 257 -5.60 1.06 21.26
C ASP A 257 -6.31 1.65 20.03
N VAL A 258 -5.53 2.20 19.12
CA VAL A 258 -5.99 2.76 17.85
C VAL A 258 -4.92 2.57 16.79
N ARG A 259 -5.37 2.20 15.59
CA ARG A 259 -4.54 2.15 14.38
C ARG A 259 -5.16 3.01 13.31
N LEU A 260 -4.37 3.87 12.69
CA LEU A 260 -4.88 4.86 11.74
C LEU A 260 -3.87 5.14 10.61
N ALA A 261 -4.27 4.81 9.38
CA ALA A 261 -3.47 5.09 8.19
C ALA A 261 -4.33 5.65 7.06
N LEU A 262 -3.74 6.53 6.25
CA LEU A 262 -4.38 7.15 5.09
C LEU A 262 -3.80 6.65 3.76
N GLY A 263 -4.66 6.55 2.75
CA GLY A 263 -4.32 6.31 1.36
C GLY A 263 -4.63 7.50 0.46
N GLY A 264 -3.99 7.54 -0.71
CA GLY A 264 -4.23 8.58 -1.72
C GLY A 264 -3.70 9.98 -1.36
N VAL A 265 -3.00 10.14 -0.23
CA VAL A 265 -2.51 11.45 0.25
C VAL A 265 -0.99 11.60 0.24
N ALA A 266 -0.25 10.50 0.12
CA ALA A 266 1.22 10.49 0.18
C ALA A 266 1.80 9.41 -0.74
N HIS A 267 3.13 9.46 -0.91
CA HIS A 267 3.93 8.52 -1.71
C HIS A 267 3.97 7.10 -1.14
N LYS A 268 3.53 6.93 0.09
CA LYS A 268 3.36 5.68 0.83
C LYS A 268 2.07 5.76 1.66
N PRO A 269 1.53 4.64 2.18
CA PRO A 269 0.52 4.71 3.23
C PRO A 269 0.95 5.64 4.37
N TRP A 270 0.09 6.58 4.73
CA TRP A 270 0.42 7.61 5.72
C TRP A 270 -0.15 7.25 7.08
N ARG A 271 0.68 6.61 7.91
CA ARG A 271 0.38 6.31 9.31
C ARG A 271 1.07 7.33 10.21
N ASN A 272 0.34 7.86 11.19
CA ASN A 272 0.84 8.87 12.10
C ASN A 272 0.74 8.36 13.55
N LEU A 273 1.89 7.94 14.10
CA LEU A 273 1.97 7.36 15.44
C LEU A 273 1.65 8.39 16.54
N GLU A 274 1.98 9.66 16.33
CA GLU A 274 1.67 10.73 17.30
C GLU A 274 0.17 10.94 17.45
N ALA A 275 -0.59 10.82 16.36
CA ALA A 275 -2.04 10.92 16.38
C ALA A 275 -2.71 9.68 16.98
N GLU A 276 -2.13 8.49 16.78
CA GLU A 276 -2.54 7.28 17.50
C GLU A 276 -2.33 7.47 19.02
N GLU A 277 -1.15 7.93 19.43
CA GLU A 277 -0.84 8.19 20.84
C GLU A 277 -1.74 9.26 21.46
N LEU A 278 -2.02 10.35 20.72
CA LEU A 278 -2.94 11.40 21.15
C LEU A 278 -4.34 10.86 21.51
N LEU A 279 -4.77 9.79 20.86
CA LEU A 279 -6.09 9.20 21.04
C LEU A 279 -6.13 8.16 22.17
N ARG A 280 -5.00 7.50 22.50
CA ARG A 280 -4.96 6.52 23.59
C ARG A 280 -5.40 7.15 24.92
N GLY A 281 -6.24 6.43 25.66
CA GLY A 281 -6.84 6.87 26.92
C GLY A 281 -7.95 7.93 26.80
N LYS A 282 -8.18 8.52 25.62
CA LYS A 282 -9.26 9.49 25.40
C LYS A 282 -10.61 8.80 25.14
N SER A 283 -11.70 9.51 25.39
CA SER A 283 -13.04 9.07 24.99
C SER A 283 -13.19 9.11 23.47
N ALA A 284 -13.76 8.05 22.88
CA ALA A 284 -14.01 7.96 21.43
C ALA A 284 -15.13 8.92 20.99
N THR A 285 -14.79 10.17 20.66
CA THR A 285 -15.74 11.23 20.34
C THR A 285 -15.38 11.95 19.05
N LYS A 286 -16.36 12.61 18.42
CA LYS A 286 -16.12 13.46 17.25
C LYS A 286 -15.03 14.53 17.52
N LYS A 287 -14.99 15.08 18.74
CA LYS A 287 -13.98 16.08 19.14
C LYS A 287 -12.57 15.48 19.16
N SER A 288 -12.36 14.36 19.84
CA SER A 288 -11.04 13.71 19.91
C SER A 288 -10.55 13.26 18.53
N PHE A 289 -11.46 12.75 17.68
CA PHE A 289 -11.14 12.38 16.31
C PHE A 289 -10.77 13.59 15.43
N ALA A 290 -11.42 14.74 15.63
CA ALA A 290 -11.06 15.97 14.93
C ALA A 290 -9.68 16.49 15.36
N GLU A 291 -9.33 16.42 16.65
CA GLU A 291 -8.00 16.76 17.14
C GLU A 291 -6.91 15.88 16.50
N ALA A 292 -7.14 14.57 16.39
CA ALA A 292 -6.24 13.67 15.68
C ALA A 292 -6.14 14.00 14.18
N ALA A 293 -7.26 14.32 13.53
CA ALA A 293 -7.27 14.71 12.13
C ALA A 293 -6.44 15.97 11.85
N GLU A 294 -6.49 16.98 12.74
CA GLU A 294 -5.63 18.16 12.64
C GLU A 294 -4.15 17.80 12.76
N LEU A 295 -3.80 16.91 13.70
CA LEU A 295 -2.41 16.48 13.88
C LEU A 295 -1.87 15.69 12.68
N ILE A 296 -2.66 14.78 12.11
CA ILE A 296 -2.25 13.95 10.95
C ILE A 296 -1.96 14.81 9.72
N LEU A 297 -2.76 15.87 9.54
CA LEU A 297 -2.67 16.78 8.41
C LEU A 297 -1.76 17.99 8.69
N LYS A 298 -1.05 18.01 9.82
CA LYS A 298 -0.07 19.05 10.13
C LYS A 298 1.02 19.06 9.05
N GLY A 299 1.22 20.21 8.42
CA GLY A 299 2.17 20.37 7.33
C GLY A 299 1.70 19.87 5.96
N ALA A 300 0.43 19.47 5.82
CA ALA A 300 -0.13 19.12 4.52
C ALA A 300 -0.16 20.35 3.58
N GLN A 301 0.23 20.13 2.32
CA GLN A 301 0.30 21.17 1.31
C GLN A 301 -0.37 20.72 0.01
N GLY A 302 -1.26 21.55 -0.52
CA GLY A 302 -1.80 21.40 -1.87
C GLY A 302 -0.93 22.07 -2.92
N TYR A 303 -1.04 21.60 -4.17
CA TYR A 303 -0.34 22.12 -5.35
C TYR A 303 -1.31 22.74 -6.36
N GLY A 304 -2.50 23.17 -5.90
CA GLY A 304 -3.58 23.66 -6.77
C GLY A 304 -4.78 22.72 -6.75
N ASP A 305 -4.91 21.89 -7.78
CA ASP A 305 -6.08 21.03 -8.01
C ASP A 305 -6.33 20.00 -6.90
N ASN A 306 -5.31 19.62 -6.12
CA ASN A 306 -5.44 18.66 -5.02
C ASN A 306 -5.64 19.30 -3.64
N THR A 307 -5.70 20.64 -3.54
CA THR A 307 -5.83 21.35 -2.25
C THR A 307 -7.08 20.91 -1.47
N PHE A 308 -8.16 20.57 -2.18
CA PHE A 308 -9.40 20.06 -1.57
C PHE A 308 -9.19 18.78 -0.75
N LYS A 309 -8.13 18.00 -1.03
CA LYS A 309 -7.83 16.76 -0.30
C LYS A 309 -7.54 17.01 1.17
N ILE A 310 -7.04 18.19 1.55
CA ILE A 310 -6.71 18.50 2.95
C ILE A 310 -7.98 18.45 3.81
N GLU A 311 -9.02 19.19 3.41
CA GLU A 311 -10.31 19.19 4.11
C GLU A 311 -11.02 17.85 3.96
N LEU A 312 -10.95 17.22 2.77
CA LEU A 312 -11.54 15.91 2.55
C LEU A 312 -10.91 14.85 3.47
N ALA A 313 -9.60 14.88 3.68
CA ALA A 313 -8.90 13.96 4.56
C ALA A 313 -9.30 14.14 6.02
N LYS A 314 -9.39 15.38 6.52
CA LYS A 314 -9.85 15.66 7.87
C LYS A 314 -11.25 15.08 8.13
N ARG A 315 -12.19 15.35 7.22
CA ARG A 315 -13.55 14.81 7.32
C ARG A 315 -13.60 13.29 7.21
N SER A 316 -12.77 12.71 6.35
CA SER A 316 -12.70 11.26 6.14
C SER A 316 -12.15 10.55 7.38
N ILE A 317 -11.13 11.11 8.05
CA ILE A 317 -10.59 10.56 9.30
C ILE A 317 -11.68 10.50 10.36
N VAL A 318 -12.36 11.62 10.61
CA VAL A 318 -13.44 11.69 11.60
C VAL A 318 -14.56 10.70 11.27
N ARG A 319 -14.97 10.62 10.00
CA ARG A 319 -16.00 9.68 9.56
C ARG A 319 -15.58 8.22 9.76
N ALA A 320 -14.36 7.86 9.38
CA ALA A 320 -13.87 6.49 9.50
C ALA A 320 -13.78 6.05 10.97
N LEU A 321 -13.30 6.92 11.86
CA LEU A 321 -13.23 6.63 13.29
C LEU A 321 -14.62 6.52 13.96
N ILE A 322 -15.58 7.34 13.53
CA ILE A 322 -16.99 7.19 13.96
C ILE A 322 -17.54 5.85 13.48
N GLN A 323 -17.35 5.49 12.21
CA GLN A 323 -17.80 4.21 11.66
C GLN A 323 -17.15 3.02 12.38
N ALA A 324 -15.85 3.07 12.65
CA ALA A 324 -15.15 2.02 13.39
C ALA A 324 -15.70 1.83 14.80
N LYS A 325 -16.01 2.93 15.50
CA LYS A 325 -16.64 2.90 16.83
C LYS A 325 -18.06 2.32 16.79
N GLU A 326 -18.83 2.63 15.75
CA GLU A 326 -20.24 2.24 15.63
C GLU A 326 -20.44 0.85 15.00
N MET A 327 -19.38 0.28 14.42
CA MET A 327 -19.42 -1.07 13.87
C MET A 327 -19.79 -2.05 14.97
N LYS A 328 -20.90 -2.75 14.76
CA LYS A 328 -21.31 -3.89 15.59
C LYS A 328 -20.84 -5.13 14.84
N SER A 329 -20.04 -5.95 15.51
CA SER A 329 -19.77 -7.33 15.11
C SER A 329 -21.07 -8.14 15.03
#